data_AF-A0A7W9SPM5-F1
#
_entry.id   AF-A0A7W9SPM5-F1
#
_cell.length_a   1.000
_cell.length_b   1.000
_cell.length_c   1.000
_cell.angle_alpha   90.00
_cell.angle_beta   90.00
_cell.angle_gamma   90.00
#
_symmetry.space_group_name_H-M   'P 1'
#
loop_
_entity.id
_entity.type
_entity.pdbx_description
1 polymer ?
#
loop_
_entity_poly.entity_id
_entity_poly.type
_entity_poly.pdbx_seq_one_letter_code
_entity_poly.pdbx_strand_id
1 'polypeptide(L)'
;MSRPTMTEALAALRQLPLTFFPGADSVDLEQLDEVPGATSPDPVRALYADHNGFSDDGWPTESAEFARGHGTRFTLMPVAEALETRRAILEEWFETEEEAALYTNLLPLWTDSANYMCYFLAGPLQGRLGFLFHEDPYFIQPLFRDIPAFLCDLVREARTGNNAFDYPAQTPRPEWDVVDTALCQGFIEEYLTSENPFLQQNAARNAIYLCPPDRLSLLEPLRTTPRNLDDYDYETLLRVLAKREAGELT
;
A
#
# COMPACT_ATOMS: atom_id res chain seq x y z
N MET A 1 20.77 -7.44 -3.31
CA MET A 1 20.78 -6.59 -4.52
C MET A 1 20.53 -5.16 -4.07
N SER A 2 21.17 -4.17 -4.68
CA SER A 2 20.85 -2.76 -4.38
C SER A 2 19.39 -2.48 -4.74
N ARG A 3 18.70 -1.65 -3.95
CA ARG A 3 17.34 -1.20 -4.31
C ARG A 3 17.40 -0.36 -5.59
N PRO A 4 16.42 -0.51 -6.49
CA PRO A 4 16.31 0.34 -7.67
C PRO A 4 16.02 1.78 -7.25
N THR A 5 16.64 2.73 -7.94
CA THR A 5 16.28 4.14 -7.85
C THR A 5 14.97 4.40 -8.59
N MET A 6 14.32 5.54 -8.31
CA MET A 6 13.11 5.94 -9.04
C MET A 6 13.33 6.04 -10.55
N THR A 7 14.47 6.61 -10.97
CA THR A 7 14.83 6.73 -12.39
C THR A 7 14.99 5.35 -13.06
N GLU A 8 15.64 4.39 -12.40
CA GLU A 8 15.79 3.03 -12.93
C GLU A 8 14.44 2.31 -13.03
N ALA A 9 13.58 2.47 -12.02
CA ALA A 9 12.25 1.87 -11.99
C ALA A 9 11.35 2.41 -13.11
N LEU A 10 11.30 3.74 -13.29
CA LEU A 10 10.56 4.38 -14.38
C LEU A 10 11.11 3.99 -15.77
N ALA A 11 12.43 3.94 -15.92
CA ALA A 11 13.06 3.51 -17.17
C ALA A 11 12.69 2.05 -17.52
N ALA A 12 12.61 1.17 -16.53
CA ALA A 12 12.18 -0.21 -16.71
C ALA A 12 10.69 -0.32 -17.06
N LEU A 13 9.84 0.48 -16.41
CA LEU A 13 8.39 0.54 -16.67
C LEU A 13 8.10 0.93 -18.13
N ARG A 14 8.81 1.91 -18.68
CA ARG A 14 8.69 2.34 -20.08
C ARG A 14 9.09 1.29 -21.12
N GLN A 15 9.76 0.22 -20.72
CA GLN A 15 10.07 -0.90 -21.61
C GLN A 15 8.90 -1.88 -21.77
N LEU A 16 7.85 -1.73 -20.95
CA LEU A 16 6.62 -2.49 -21.14
C LEU A 16 5.84 -1.92 -22.34
N PRO A 17 5.04 -2.74 -23.03
CA PRO A 17 4.19 -2.29 -24.13
C PRO A 17 2.95 -1.56 -23.61
N LEU A 18 3.15 -0.53 -22.77
CA LEU A 18 2.10 0.29 -22.17
C LEU A 18 1.99 1.65 -22.85
N THR A 19 0.77 2.16 -22.91
CA THR A 19 0.50 3.53 -23.35
C THR A 19 0.34 4.42 -22.13
N PHE A 20 1.29 5.35 -21.98
CA PHE A 20 1.29 6.33 -20.90
C PHE A 20 0.66 7.64 -21.37
N PHE A 21 -0.06 8.33 -20.48
CA PHE A 21 -0.38 9.73 -20.73
C PHE A 21 0.90 10.59 -20.65
N PRO A 22 0.92 11.76 -21.30
CA PRO A 22 2.00 12.73 -21.08
C PRO A 22 2.21 13.02 -19.59
N GLY A 23 3.42 13.39 -19.22
CA GLY A 23 3.72 13.81 -17.84
C GLY A 23 2.82 14.97 -17.41
N ALA A 24 2.49 14.99 -16.11
CA ALA A 24 1.67 16.00 -15.46
C ALA A 24 2.29 17.39 -15.64
N ASP A 25 1.46 18.39 -15.88
CA ASP A 25 1.94 19.77 -16.02
C ASP A 25 2.21 20.43 -14.66
N SER A 26 2.64 21.69 -14.65
CA SER A 26 2.93 22.40 -13.40
C SER A 26 1.70 22.58 -12.51
N VAL A 27 0.50 22.73 -13.10
CA VAL A 27 -0.75 22.92 -12.36
C VAL A 27 -1.13 21.62 -11.66
N ASP A 28 -1.08 20.49 -12.37
CA ASP A 28 -1.31 19.17 -11.79
C ASP A 28 -0.35 18.91 -10.62
N LEU A 29 0.94 19.19 -10.82
CA LEU A 29 1.95 18.96 -9.79
C LEU A 29 1.79 19.90 -8.58
N GLU A 30 1.35 21.14 -8.78
CA GLU A 30 1.03 22.06 -7.69
C GLU A 30 -0.16 21.56 -6.87
N GLN A 31 -1.19 20.98 -7.49
CA GLN A 31 -2.33 20.41 -6.77
C GLN A 31 -1.93 19.25 -5.84
N LEU A 32 -0.93 18.44 -6.23
CA LEU A 32 -0.38 17.39 -5.35
C LEU A 32 0.32 17.98 -4.11
N ASP A 33 0.90 19.17 -4.22
CA ASP A 33 1.59 19.86 -3.12
C ASP A 33 0.59 20.43 -2.10
N GLU A 34 -0.65 20.66 -2.51
CA GLU A 34 -1.71 21.18 -1.64
C GLU A 34 -2.34 20.10 -0.75
N VAL A 35 -2.05 18.82 -1.00
CA VAL A 35 -2.59 17.71 -0.20
C VAL A 35 -2.03 17.76 1.23
N PRO A 36 -2.87 17.85 2.27
CA PRO A 36 -2.39 17.87 3.65
C PRO A 36 -1.53 16.66 4.00
N GLY A 37 -0.40 16.90 4.67
CA GLY A 37 0.58 15.85 4.98
C GLY A 37 1.55 15.54 3.84
N ALA A 38 1.31 16.05 2.63
CA ALA A 38 2.30 16.07 1.57
C ALA A 38 3.36 17.14 1.88
N THR A 39 4.44 16.74 2.54
CA THR A 39 5.72 17.34 2.16
C THR A 39 6.02 16.71 0.83
N SER A 40 5.69 17.42 -0.26
CA SER A 40 5.57 16.84 -1.60
C SER A 40 6.57 15.70 -1.83
N PRO A 41 6.11 14.43 -1.83
CA PRO A 41 7.05 13.35 -1.82
C PRO A 41 7.73 13.37 -3.18
N ASP A 42 9.02 13.69 -3.20
CA ASP A 42 9.85 13.66 -4.41
C ASP A 42 9.54 12.44 -5.30
N PRO A 43 9.25 11.23 -4.77
CA PRO A 43 8.84 10.08 -5.58
C PRO A 43 7.49 10.24 -6.30
N VAL A 44 6.46 10.80 -5.67
CA VAL A 44 5.13 10.95 -6.28
C VAL A 44 5.18 12.01 -7.38
N ARG A 45 5.86 13.15 -7.14
CA ARG A 45 6.09 14.15 -8.19
C ARG A 45 6.89 13.56 -9.35
N ALA A 46 7.95 12.81 -9.05
CA ALA A 46 8.77 12.19 -10.09
C ALA A 46 7.97 11.19 -10.93
N LEU A 47 7.05 10.44 -10.32
CA LEU A 47 6.14 9.54 -11.02
C LEU A 47 5.24 10.32 -11.99
N TYR A 48 4.52 11.33 -11.49
CA TYR A 48 3.56 12.07 -12.31
C TYR A 48 4.21 12.95 -13.37
N ALA A 49 5.37 13.54 -13.09
CA ALA A 49 6.16 14.26 -14.09
C ALA A 49 6.64 13.36 -15.24
N ASP A 50 6.75 12.04 -14.98
CA ASP A 50 7.12 11.05 -15.98
C ASP A 50 5.93 10.65 -16.87
N HIS A 51 4.78 10.38 -16.26
CA HIS A 51 3.52 10.06 -16.93
C HIS A 51 2.31 10.29 -16.01
N ASN A 52 1.30 11.00 -16.51
CA ASN A 52 0.10 11.35 -15.75
C ASN A 52 -1.00 10.28 -15.81
N GLY A 53 -0.65 9.03 -15.50
CA GLY A 53 -1.54 7.88 -15.59
C GLY A 53 -1.30 6.98 -16.81
N PHE A 54 -2.08 5.90 -16.90
CA PHE A 54 -2.08 5.00 -18.07
C PHE A 54 -3.34 5.20 -18.90
N SER A 55 -3.22 5.03 -20.21
CA SER A 55 -4.39 4.95 -21.09
C SER A 55 -5.06 3.58 -20.97
N ASP A 56 -6.39 3.54 -21.07
CA ASP A 56 -7.18 2.29 -21.08
C ASP A 56 -6.76 1.33 -22.20
N ASP A 57 -6.27 1.86 -23.33
CA ASP A 57 -5.73 1.08 -24.45
C ASP A 57 -4.30 0.58 -24.18
N GLY A 58 -3.73 0.92 -23.03
CA GLY A 58 -2.33 0.69 -22.69
C GLY A 58 -2.00 -0.76 -22.35
N TRP A 59 -2.96 -1.56 -21.90
CA TRP A 59 -2.67 -2.97 -21.59
C TRP A 59 -2.93 -3.83 -22.83
N PRO A 60 -1.97 -4.68 -23.27
CA PRO A 60 -2.17 -5.57 -24.41
C PRO A 60 -3.29 -6.58 -24.11
N THR A 61 -4.50 -6.29 -24.60
CA THR A 61 -5.71 -7.10 -24.40
C THR A 61 -5.60 -8.50 -25.02
N GLU A 62 -4.63 -8.72 -25.91
CA GLU A 62 -4.50 -9.95 -26.69
C GLU A 62 -3.69 -11.07 -26.03
N SER A 63 -3.02 -10.83 -24.89
CA SER A 63 -2.31 -11.91 -24.20
C SER A 63 -3.11 -12.41 -22.99
N ALA A 64 -3.82 -13.53 -23.18
CA ALA A 64 -4.54 -14.24 -22.12
C ALA A 64 -3.64 -14.66 -20.92
N GLU A 65 -2.32 -14.62 -21.09
CA GLU A 65 -1.32 -14.82 -20.05
C GLU A 65 -1.13 -13.59 -19.14
N PHE A 66 -1.40 -12.39 -19.65
CA PHE A 66 -1.18 -11.12 -18.93
C PHE A 66 -2.35 -10.72 -18.02
N ALA A 67 -3.57 -11.16 -18.36
CA ALA A 67 -4.80 -10.91 -17.60
C ALA A 67 -4.91 -11.69 -16.26
N ARG A 68 -3.95 -12.58 -15.97
CA ARG A 68 -3.98 -13.50 -14.82
C ARG A 68 -3.18 -13.02 -13.60
N GLY A 69 -2.40 -11.94 -13.73
CA GLY A 69 -1.70 -11.30 -12.63
C GLY A 69 -2.63 -10.38 -11.81
N HIS A 70 -2.38 -10.25 -10.51
CA HIS A 70 -3.13 -9.37 -9.60
C HIS A 70 -2.66 -7.90 -9.62
N GLY A 71 -1.38 -7.63 -9.93
CA GLY A 71 -0.80 -6.29 -9.96
C GLY A 71 -0.88 -5.62 -11.34
N THR A 72 -0.95 -6.38 -12.44
CA THR A 72 -1.15 -5.87 -13.81
C THR A 72 -2.53 -5.26 -14.06
N ARG A 73 -3.41 -5.29 -13.06
CA ARG A 73 -4.70 -4.61 -13.09
C ARG A 73 -4.68 -3.22 -12.47
N PHE A 74 -3.62 -2.87 -11.75
CA PHE A 74 -3.50 -1.55 -11.14
C PHE A 74 -3.03 -0.54 -12.19
N THR A 75 -3.97 0.32 -12.59
CA THR A 75 -3.70 1.44 -13.48
C THR A 75 -3.38 2.68 -12.67
N LEU A 76 -2.29 3.38 -13.03
CA LEU A 76 -1.98 4.69 -12.45
C LEU A 76 -3.09 5.65 -12.86
N MET A 77 -3.79 6.20 -11.88
CA MET A 77 -4.80 7.23 -12.09
C MET A 77 -4.10 8.55 -12.48
N PRO A 78 -4.66 9.37 -13.38
CA PRO A 78 -4.22 10.75 -13.53
C PRO A 78 -4.36 11.53 -12.21
N VAL A 79 -3.56 12.59 -12.03
CA VAL A 79 -3.57 13.43 -10.82
C VAL A 79 -4.99 13.86 -10.42
N ALA A 80 -5.78 14.36 -11.38
CA ALA A 80 -7.15 14.81 -11.12
C ALA A 80 -8.03 13.68 -10.56
N GLU A 81 -7.90 12.46 -11.08
CA GLU A 81 -8.65 11.29 -10.61
C GLU A 81 -8.15 10.80 -9.24
N ALA A 82 -6.84 10.79 -9.01
CA ALA A 82 -6.25 10.44 -7.72
C ALA A 82 -6.73 11.38 -6.60
N LEU A 83 -6.78 12.69 -6.86
CA LEU A 83 -7.25 13.70 -5.92
C LEU A 83 -8.76 13.60 -5.66
N GLU A 84 -9.55 13.39 -6.72
CA GLU A 84 -10.99 13.21 -6.59
C GLU A 84 -11.34 11.92 -5.84
N THR A 85 -10.61 10.83 -6.12
CA THR A 85 -10.75 9.56 -5.38
C THR A 85 -10.40 9.76 -3.91
N ARG A 86 -9.32 10.50 -3.61
CA ARG A 86 -8.97 10.83 -2.23
C ARG A 86 -10.09 11.59 -1.53
N ARG A 87 -10.69 12.57 -2.22
CA ARG A 87 -11.83 13.34 -1.68
C ARG A 87 -13.00 12.42 -1.37
N ALA A 88 -13.38 11.55 -2.31
CA ALA A 88 -14.46 10.59 -2.12
C ALA A 88 -14.19 9.62 -0.95
N ILE A 89 -12.96 9.12 -0.81
CA ILE A 89 -12.55 8.28 0.33
C ILE A 89 -12.82 9.00 1.65
N LEU A 90 -12.42 10.28 1.76
CA LEU A 90 -12.51 11.01 3.03
C LEU A 90 -13.92 11.53 3.34
N GLU A 91 -14.73 11.81 2.32
CA GLU A 91 -16.03 12.46 2.48
C GLU A 91 -17.22 11.48 2.37
N GLU A 92 -17.05 10.35 1.69
CA GLU A 92 -18.17 9.49 1.27
C GLU A 92 -18.10 8.04 1.77
N TRP A 93 -16.90 7.52 2.08
CA TRP A 93 -16.74 6.09 2.37
C TRP A 93 -16.92 5.70 3.83
N PHE A 94 -16.74 6.66 4.74
CA PHE A 94 -16.74 6.42 6.18
C PHE A 94 -17.97 7.03 6.84
N GLU A 95 -18.48 6.35 7.87
CA GLU A 95 -19.65 6.81 8.61
C GLU A 95 -19.28 7.90 9.64
N THR A 96 -18.02 7.89 10.09
CA THR A 96 -17.51 8.77 11.14
C THR A 96 -16.25 9.53 10.74
N GLU A 97 -16.04 10.71 11.33
CA GLU A 97 -14.82 11.51 11.13
C GLU A 97 -13.58 10.77 11.68
N GLU A 98 -13.73 10.00 12.75
CA GLU A 98 -12.67 9.21 13.36
C GLU A 98 -12.16 8.10 12.43
N GLU A 99 -13.05 7.44 11.69
CA GLU A 99 -12.68 6.48 10.65
C GLU A 99 -11.96 7.18 9.50
N ALA A 100 -12.51 8.29 8.97
CA ALA A 100 -11.90 9.04 7.88
C ALA A 100 -10.51 9.60 8.24
N ALA A 101 -10.28 9.94 9.51
CA ALA A 101 -9.00 10.45 10.01
C ALA A 101 -7.84 9.47 9.77
N LEU A 102 -8.08 8.15 9.79
CA LEU A 102 -7.08 7.12 9.49
C LEU A 102 -6.54 7.22 8.05
N TYR A 103 -7.38 7.67 7.13
CA TYR A 103 -7.11 7.68 5.70
C TYR A 103 -6.68 9.07 5.20
N THR A 104 -6.70 10.09 6.07
CA THR A 104 -6.32 11.47 5.71
C THR A 104 -4.91 11.58 5.16
N ASN A 105 -4.00 10.70 5.59
CA ASN A 105 -2.61 10.69 5.14
C ASN A 105 -2.37 9.77 3.94
N LEU A 106 -3.42 9.34 3.24
CA LEU A 106 -3.30 8.48 2.06
C LEU A 106 -3.55 9.27 0.78
N LEU A 107 -2.82 8.88 -0.25
CA LEU A 107 -3.07 9.28 -1.62
C LEU A 107 -3.28 8.01 -2.45
N PRO A 108 -4.52 7.70 -2.89
CA PRO A 108 -4.75 6.60 -3.82
C PRO A 108 -4.10 6.96 -5.16
N LEU A 109 -3.19 6.12 -5.64
CA LEU A 109 -2.41 6.39 -6.85
C LEU A 109 -2.77 5.43 -7.98
N TRP A 110 -2.96 4.15 -7.65
CA TRP A 110 -3.39 3.16 -8.63
C TRP A 110 -4.74 2.54 -8.25
N THR A 111 -5.49 2.11 -9.25
CA THR A 111 -6.77 1.43 -9.08
C THR A 111 -6.89 0.22 -10.01
N ASP A 112 -7.56 -0.84 -9.53
CA ASP A 112 -8.04 -1.95 -10.38
C ASP A 112 -9.56 -1.86 -10.63
N SER A 113 -10.11 -0.65 -10.54
CA SER A 113 -11.54 -0.25 -10.55
C SER A 113 -12.32 -0.51 -9.26
N ALA A 114 -11.85 -1.42 -8.42
CA ALA A 114 -12.50 -1.75 -7.17
C ALA A 114 -11.61 -1.32 -6.00
N ASN A 115 -10.35 -1.70 -6.01
CA ASN A 115 -9.40 -1.48 -4.95
C ASN A 115 -8.32 -0.48 -5.34
N TYR A 116 -7.56 -0.03 -4.34
CA TYR A 116 -6.59 1.05 -4.53
C TYR A 116 -5.23 0.69 -3.95
N MET A 117 -4.17 1.06 -4.67
CA MET A 117 -2.83 1.14 -4.11
C MET A 117 -2.60 2.58 -3.67
N CYS A 118 -2.46 2.76 -2.36
CA CYS A 118 -2.35 4.05 -1.71
C CYS A 118 -0.93 4.33 -1.26
N TYR A 119 -0.47 5.56 -1.44
CA TYR A 119 0.78 6.06 -0.90
C TYR A 119 0.55 6.73 0.46
N PHE A 120 1.36 6.36 1.45
CA PHE A 120 1.33 6.98 2.77
C PHE A 120 2.13 8.29 2.74
N LEU A 121 1.42 9.42 2.80
CA LEU A 121 1.99 10.77 2.77
C LEU A 121 2.69 11.14 4.09
N ALA A 122 2.18 10.63 5.22
CA ALA A 122 2.67 10.95 6.55
C ALA A 122 2.48 9.78 7.54
N GLY A 123 2.98 9.94 8.76
CA GLY A 123 2.87 8.97 9.84
C GLY A 123 3.95 7.87 9.80
N PRO A 124 3.81 6.81 10.61
CA PRO A 124 4.81 5.73 10.73
C PRO A 124 5.09 5.00 9.40
N LEU A 125 4.11 5.00 8.49
CA LEU A 125 4.22 4.34 7.19
C LEU A 125 4.61 5.27 6.05
N GLN A 126 4.96 6.54 6.34
CA GLN A 126 5.32 7.52 5.32
C GLN A 126 6.31 6.95 4.29
N GLY A 127 6.03 7.18 3.01
CA GLY A 127 6.88 6.73 1.90
C GLY A 127 6.54 5.36 1.34
N ARG A 128 5.68 4.59 2.03
CA ARG A 128 5.32 3.22 1.65
C ARG A 128 4.08 3.21 0.77
N LEU A 129 3.81 2.05 0.18
CA LEU A 129 2.56 1.76 -0.52
C LEU A 129 1.77 0.69 0.21
N GLY A 130 0.48 0.93 0.37
CA GLY A 130 -0.47 0.01 0.96
C GLY A 130 -1.63 -0.29 0.03
N PHE A 131 -2.11 -1.51 0.10
CA PHE A 131 -3.33 -1.92 -0.56
C PHE A 131 -4.52 -1.56 0.33
N LEU A 132 -5.37 -0.67 -0.18
CA LEU A 132 -6.65 -0.31 0.41
C LEU A 132 -7.73 -1.22 -0.18
N PHE A 133 -8.21 -2.13 0.66
CA PHE A 133 -9.37 -2.94 0.34
C PHE A 133 -10.63 -2.16 0.70
N HIS A 134 -11.46 -1.90 -0.31
CA HIS A 134 -12.63 -1.04 -0.20
C HIS A 134 -13.93 -1.82 0.11
N GLU A 135 -13.88 -3.16 0.20
CA GLU A 135 -15.04 -3.94 0.66
C GLU A 135 -14.99 -4.12 2.17
N ASP A 136 -16.15 -4.10 2.82
CA ASP A 136 -16.30 -4.19 4.28
C ASP A 136 -15.62 -5.46 4.87
N PRO A 137 -14.68 -5.33 5.83
CA PRO A 137 -14.21 -4.08 6.45
C PRO A 137 -13.18 -3.33 5.61
N TYR A 138 -13.26 -2.00 5.59
CA TYR A 138 -12.21 -1.15 5.02
C TYR A 138 -10.93 -1.33 5.82
N PHE A 139 -9.85 -1.70 5.14
CA PHE A 139 -8.53 -1.70 5.76
C PHE A 139 -7.44 -1.41 4.74
N ILE A 140 -6.35 -0.85 5.23
CA ILE A 140 -5.13 -0.67 4.47
C ILE A 140 -4.02 -1.56 5.04
N GLN A 141 -3.32 -2.26 4.15
CA GLN A 141 -2.17 -3.09 4.51
C GLN A 141 -0.94 -2.68 3.68
N PRO A 142 0.25 -2.49 4.29
CA PRO A 142 1.46 -2.19 3.54
C PRO A 142 1.83 -3.39 2.67
N LEU A 143 2.13 -3.14 1.39
CA LEU A 143 2.59 -4.17 0.44
C LEU A 143 3.99 -3.87 -0.10
N PHE A 144 4.34 -2.59 -0.27
CA PHE A 144 5.64 -2.18 -0.77
C PHE A 144 6.27 -1.09 0.08
N ARG A 145 7.60 -1.07 0.13
CA ARG A 145 8.34 -0.10 0.93
C ARG A 145 8.41 1.29 0.34
N ASP A 146 8.35 1.37 -0.98
CA ASP A 146 8.48 2.59 -1.75
C ASP A 146 7.91 2.39 -3.16
N ILE A 147 7.71 3.49 -3.89
CA ILE A 147 7.22 3.46 -5.29
C ILE A 147 8.16 2.67 -6.21
N PRO A 148 9.51 2.83 -6.17
CA PRO A 148 10.41 2.05 -7.00
C PRO A 148 10.25 0.53 -6.85
N ALA A 149 10.07 0.03 -5.63
CA ALA A 149 9.83 -1.39 -5.38
C ALA A 149 8.55 -1.89 -6.06
N PHE A 150 7.46 -1.11 -5.96
CA PHE A 150 6.19 -1.44 -6.63
C PHE A 150 6.31 -1.42 -8.15
N LEU A 151 6.93 -0.39 -8.73
CA LEU A 151 7.13 -0.32 -10.18
C LEU A 151 7.97 -1.48 -10.72
N CYS A 152 9.01 -1.90 -9.98
CA CYS A 152 9.77 -3.08 -10.33
C CYS A 152 8.97 -4.38 -10.21
N ASP A 153 8.05 -4.47 -9.26
CA ASP A 153 7.10 -5.59 -9.16
C ASP A 153 6.17 -5.63 -10.37
N LEU A 154 5.57 -4.51 -10.76
CA LEU A 154 4.74 -4.41 -11.97
C LEU A 154 5.49 -4.86 -13.22
N VAL A 155 6.75 -4.42 -13.40
CA VAL A 155 7.58 -4.83 -14.54
C VAL A 155 7.89 -6.33 -14.51
N ARG A 156 8.14 -6.90 -13.33
CA ARG A 156 8.39 -8.32 -13.19
C ARG A 156 7.13 -9.12 -13.47
N GLU A 157 6.01 -8.76 -12.87
CA GLU A 157 4.73 -9.40 -13.11
C GLU A 157 4.37 -9.38 -14.59
N ALA A 158 4.50 -8.23 -15.25
CA ALA A 158 4.28 -8.09 -16.68
C ALA A 158 5.15 -9.06 -17.53
N ARG A 159 6.35 -9.41 -17.05
CA ARG A 159 7.28 -10.30 -17.75
C ARG A 159 7.14 -11.77 -17.39
N THR A 160 6.71 -12.08 -16.17
CA THR A 160 6.76 -13.45 -15.64
C THR A 160 5.42 -13.97 -15.14
N GLY A 161 4.39 -13.13 -15.06
CA GLY A 161 3.09 -13.44 -14.45
C GLY A 161 3.15 -13.71 -12.94
N ASN A 162 4.23 -13.29 -12.26
CA ASN A 162 4.46 -13.56 -10.84
C ASN A 162 4.73 -12.28 -10.09
N ASN A 163 4.13 -12.18 -8.90
CA ASN A 163 4.26 -11.03 -8.01
C ASN A 163 5.25 -11.39 -6.91
N ALA A 164 5.91 -10.39 -6.33
CA ALA A 164 6.39 -10.51 -4.96
C ALA A 164 6.38 -9.16 -4.31
N PHE A 165 5.52 -9.09 -3.31
CA PHE A 165 5.38 -7.99 -2.41
C PHE A 165 6.59 -7.92 -1.45
N ASP A 166 6.86 -6.73 -0.93
CA ASP A 166 7.83 -6.60 0.17
C ASP A 166 7.23 -7.12 1.49
N TYR A 167 5.90 -7.09 1.59
CA TYR A 167 5.13 -7.44 2.78
C TYR A 167 4.05 -8.49 2.51
N PRO A 168 3.82 -9.40 3.47
CA PRO A 168 4.66 -9.62 4.64
C PRO A 168 6.01 -10.25 4.22
N ALA A 169 7.11 -9.88 4.89
CA ALA A 169 8.43 -10.36 4.48
C ALA A 169 8.54 -11.89 4.68
N GLN A 170 8.81 -12.65 3.61
CA GLN A 170 8.91 -14.12 3.67
C GLN A 170 10.28 -14.61 4.17
N THR A 171 11.29 -13.76 4.08
CA THR A 171 12.67 -14.07 4.47
C THR A 171 13.25 -12.89 5.25
N PRO A 172 14.13 -13.12 6.23
CA PRO A 172 14.82 -12.04 6.93
C PRO A 172 15.61 -11.16 5.98
N ARG A 173 15.55 -9.85 6.18
CA ARG A 173 16.29 -8.83 5.43
C ARG A 173 16.88 -7.84 6.42
N PRO A 174 18.10 -8.09 6.96
CA PRO A 174 18.65 -7.37 8.11
C PRO A 174 18.63 -5.84 7.99
N GLU A 175 18.88 -5.32 6.78
CA GLU A 175 18.84 -3.89 6.49
C GLU A 175 17.46 -3.24 6.66
N TRP A 176 16.40 -4.05 6.60
CA TRP A 176 15.01 -3.64 6.62
C TRP A 176 14.32 -4.02 7.92
N ASP A 177 14.68 -5.19 8.45
CA ASP A 177 14.07 -5.77 9.65
C ASP A 177 14.22 -4.86 10.86
N VAL A 178 15.27 -4.04 10.95
CA VAL A 178 15.45 -3.06 12.04
C VAL A 178 14.33 -2.02 12.04
N VAL A 179 14.07 -1.40 10.88
CA VAL A 179 13.03 -0.37 10.74
C VAL A 179 11.65 -1.00 10.92
N ASP A 180 11.43 -2.14 10.30
CA ASP A 180 10.14 -2.82 10.36
C ASP A 180 9.81 -3.40 11.73
N THR A 181 10.82 -3.87 12.47
CA THR A 181 10.66 -4.25 13.87
C THR A 181 10.20 -3.06 14.71
N ALA A 182 10.83 -1.90 14.53
CA ALA A 182 10.44 -0.69 15.27
C ALA A 182 9.00 -0.26 14.93
N LEU A 183 8.62 -0.30 13.65
CA LEU A 183 7.25 -0.01 13.22
C LEU A 183 6.25 -1.02 13.79
N CYS A 184 6.56 -2.32 13.70
CA CYS A 184 5.76 -3.38 14.28
C CYS A 184 5.53 -3.14 15.77
N GLN A 185 6.57 -2.81 16.53
CA GLN A 185 6.46 -2.51 17.96
C GLN A 185 5.59 -1.29 18.23
N GLY A 186 5.74 -0.22 17.45
CA GLY A 186 4.89 0.96 17.56
C GLY A 186 3.41 0.64 17.33
N PHE A 187 3.10 -0.19 16.34
CA PHE A 187 1.73 -0.64 16.09
C PHE A 187 1.20 -1.60 17.16
N ILE A 188 2.05 -2.43 17.76
CA ILE A 188 1.65 -3.22 18.94
C ILE A 188 1.32 -2.30 20.12
N GLU A 189 2.11 -1.26 20.36
CA GLU A 189 1.84 -0.27 21.41
C GLU A 189 0.51 0.47 21.14
N GLU A 190 0.27 0.89 19.90
CA GLU A 190 -1.00 1.52 19.50
C GLU A 190 -2.19 0.59 19.70
N TYR A 191 -2.08 -0.69 19.31
CA TYR A 191 -3.11 -1.70 19.57
C TYR A 191 -3.44 -1.84 21.07
N LEU A 192 -2.41 -1.87 21.92
CA LEU A 192 -2.58 -2.07 23.36
C LEU A 192 -3.12 -0.82 24.08
N THR A 193 -2.86 0.38 23.55
CA THR A 193 -3.14 1.65 24.23
C THR A 193 -4.35 2.39 23.67
N SER A 194 -4.66 2.24 22.39
CA SER A 194 -5.81 2.90 21.77
C SER A 194 -7.13 2.46 22.40
N GLU A 195 -8.08 3.36 22.56
CA GLU A 195 -9.46 3.06 22.98
C GLU A 195 -10.42 2.92 21.78
N ASN A 196 -9.99 3.32 20.58
CA ASN A 196 -10.77 3.24 19.35
C ASN A 196 -10.59 1.84 18.69
N PRO A 197 -11.66 1.04 18.54
CA PRO A 197 -11.58 -0.29 17.92
C PRO A 197 -11.01 -0.30 16.50
N PHE A 198 -11.29 0.71 15.67
CA PHE A 198 -10.77 0.81 14.31
C PHE A 198 -9.26 1.03 14.30
N LEU A 199 -8.76 1.93 15.16
CA LEU A 199 -7.32 2.14 15.34
C LEU A 199 -6.65 0.85 15.82
N GLN A 200 -7.27 0.14 16.77
CA GLN A 200 -6.75 -1.15 17.26
C GLN A 200 -6.66 -2.18 16.12
N GLN A 201 -7.72 -2.36 15.34
CA GLN A 201 -7.76 -3.34 14.25
C GLN A 201 -6.71 -3.01 13.19
N ASN A 202 -6.63 -1.74 12.78
CA ASN A 202 -5.65 -1.26 11.81
C ASN A 202 -4.21 -1.46 12.32
N ALA A 203 -3.94 -1.09 13.57
CA ALA A 203 -2.62 -1.25 14.18
C ALA A 203 -2.23 -2.73 14.28
N ALA A 204 -3.14 -3.61 14.71
CA ALA A 204 -2.88 -5.05 14.79
C ALA A 204 -2.54 -5.66 13.42
N ARG A 205 -3.28 -5.30 12.37
CA ARG A 205 -2.99 -5.76 10.99
C ARG A 205 -1.63 -5.25 10.51
N ASN A 206 -1.35 -3.96 10.67
CA ASN A 206 -0.05 -3.39 10.30
C ASN A 206 1.11 -4.06 11.03
N ALA A 207 0.96 -4.34 12.33
CA ALA A 207 1.96 -5.08 13.10
C ALA A 207 2.23 -6.47 12.49
N ILE A 208 1.18 -7.24 12.13
CA ILE A 208 1.34 -8.56 11.53
C ILE A 208 2.09 -8.50 10.19
N TYR A 209 1.74 -7.55 9.31
CA TYR A 209 2.37 -7.43 7.99
C TYR A 209 3.82 -6.96 8.06
N LEU A 210 4.13 -6.05 8.98
CA LEU A 210 5.48 -5.49 9.13
C LEU A 210 6.41 -6.40 9.94
N CYS A 211 5.88 -7.31 10.76
CA CYS A 211 6.71 -8.14 11.64
C CYS A 211 7.66 -9.04 10.83
N PRO A 212 8.99 -8.92 11.01
CA PRO A 212 9.95 -9.81 10.37
C PRO A 212 9.71 -11.28 10.74
N PRO A 213 9.95 -12.23 9.83
CA PRO A 213 9.64 -13.65 10.06
C PRO A 213 10.46 -14.29 11.20
N ASP A 214 11.61 -13.72 11.57
CA ASP A 214 12.43 -14.16 12.71
C ASP A 214 12.11 -13.40 14.02
N ARG A 215 11.04 -12.60 14.02
CA ARG A 215 10.59 -11.77 15.15
C ARG A 215 9.10 -11.94 15.48
N LEU A 216 8.47 -13.03 15.01
CA LEU A 216 7.04 -13.29 15.23
C LEU A 216 6.62 -13.31 16.70
N SER A 217 7.54 -13.56 17.63
CA SER A 217 7.29 -13.44 19.08
C SER A 217 6.86 -12.04 19.52
N LEU A 218 7.11 -11.00 18.72
CA LEU A 218 6.63 -9.63 18.97
C LEU A 218 5.10 -9.53 18.84
N LEU A 219 4.46 -10.46 18.13
CA LEU A 219 3.01 -10.47 17.90
C LEU A 219 2.22 -11.14 19.04
N GLU A 220 2.91 -11.72 20.03
CA GLU A 220 2.26 -12.41 21.16
C GLU A 220 1.20 -11.54 21.89
N PRO A 221 1.40 -10.22 22.11
CA PRO A 221 0.37 -9.39 22.73
C PRO A 221 -0.96 -9.38 21.98
N LEU A 222 -0.96 -9.56 20.64
CA LEU A 222 -2.20 -9.64 19.85
C LEU A 222 -3.04 -10.88 20.18
N ARG A 223 -2.44 -11.91 20.79
CA ARG A 223 -3.10 -13.17 21.18
C ARG A 223 -3.60 -13.15 22.61
N THR A 224 -2.77 -12.63 23.50
CA THR A 224 -2.96 -12.74 24.94
C THR A 224 -3.82 -11.61 25.49
N THR A 225 -4.04 -10.55 24.70
CA THR A 225 -4.74 -9.36 25.13
C THR A 225 -5.86 -9.03 24.15
N PRO A 226 -6.94 -9.85 24.10
CA PRO A 226 -8.12 -9.51 23.32
C PRO A 226 -8.62 -8.14 23.75
N ARG A 227 -8.86 -7.27 22.78
CA ARG A 227 -9.37 -5.91 22.97
C ARG A 227 -10.85 -5.84 22.59
N ASN A 228 -11.44 -4.64 22.62
CA ASN A 228 -12.81 -4.35 22.18
C ASN A 228 -12.96 -4.44 20.64
N LEU A 229 -12.36 -5.47 20.02
CA LEU A 229 -12.74 -5.88 18.68
C LEU A 229 -13.98 -6.75 18.84
N ASP A 230 -14.88 -6.71 17.85
CA ASP A 230 -15.94 -7.71 17.84
C ASP A 230 -15.34 -9.13 17.65
N ASP A 231 -16.10 -10.15 18.02
CA ASP A 231 -15.61 -11.54 17.97
C ASP A 231 -15.21 -11.96 16.54
N TYR A 232 -15.85 -11.38 15.52
CA TYR A 232 -15.58 -11.67 14.11
C TYR A 232 -14.23 -11.09 13.66
N ASP A 233 -13.93 -9.86 14.06
CA ASP A 233 -12.69 -9.15 13.78
C ASP A 233 -11.51 -9.79 14.50
N TYR A 234 -11.71 -10.21 15.75
CA TYR A 234 -10.66 -10.89 16.50
C TYR A 234 -10.34 -12.28 15.93
N GLU A 235 -11.35 -13.08 15.56
CA GLU A 235 -11.11 -14.35 14.87
C GLU A 235 -10.38 -14.15 13.54
N THR A 236 -10.77 -13.13 12.77
CA THR A 236 -10.12 -12.79 11.50
C THR A 236 -8.65 -12.42 11.74
N LEU A 237 -8.35 -11.61 12.76
CA LEU A 237 -7.00 -11.28 13.16
C LEU A 237 -6.18 -12.54 13.51
N LEU A 238 -6.73 -13.45 14.32
CA LEU A 238 -6.05 -14.69 14.70
C LEU A 238 -5.79 -15.61 13.49
N ARG A 239 -6.71 -15.65 12.51
CA ARG A 239 -6.49 -16.40 11.26
C ARG A 239 -5.36 -15.80 10.43
N VAL A 240 -5.29 -14.48 10.31
CA VAL A 240 -4.21 -13.79 9.60
C VAL A 240 -2.87 -14.03 10.30
N LEU A 241 -2.83 -13.98 11.63
CA LEU A 241 -1.65 -14.28 12.44
C LEU A 241 -1.20 -15.74 12.26
N ALA A 242 -2.13 -16.70 12.29
CA ALA A 242 -1.82 -18.11 12.09
C ALA A 242 -1.24 -18.36 10.68
N LYS A 243 -1.83 -17.75 9.64
CA LYS A 243 -1.26 -17.78 8.28
C LYS A 243 0.14 -17.19 8.23
N ARG A 244 0.39 -16.10 8.95
CA ARG A 244 1.72 -15.47 9.01
C ARG A 244 2.77 -16.41 9.59
N GLU A 245 2.45 -17.10 10.69
CA GLU A 245 3.36 -18.06 11.33
C GLU A 245 3.59 -19.33 10.50
N ALA A 246 2.57 -19.77 9.76
CA ALA A 246 2.69 -20.88 8.84
C ALA A 246 3.51 -20.55 7.57
N GLY A 247 3.83 -19.25 7.35
CA GLY A 247 4.45 -18.80 6.09
C GLY A 247 3.49 -18.83 4.90
N GLU A 248 2.18 -18.79 5.16
CA GLU A 248 1.11 -18.88 4.16
C GLU A 248 0.49 -17.52 3.84
N LEU A 249 0.83 -16.47 4.61
CA LEU A 249 0.38 -15.11 4.32
C LEU A 249 1.21 -14.57 3.16
N THR A 250 0.59 -14.44 1.99
CA THR A 250 1.21 -13.94 0.75
C THR A 250 0.81 -12.51 0.48
#